data_AF-A0AAV8ZT22-F1
#
_entry.id   AF-A0AAV8ZT22-F1
#
_cell.length_a   1.000
_cell.length_b   1.000
_cell.length_c   1.000
_cell.angle_alpha   90.00
_cell.angle_beta   90.00
_cell.angle_gamma   90.00
#
_symmetry.space_group_name_H-M   'P 1'
#
loop_
_entity.id
_entity.type
_entity.pdbx_description
1 polymer ?
#
loop_
_entity_poly.entity_id
_entity_poly.type
_entity_poly.pdbx_seq_one_letter_code
_entity_poly.pdbx_strand_id
1 'polypeptide(L)'
;MAHSFDSQSHYYNLRWREYNFQVEDRVMKRQYFPSSGMKGFSLKLAPKYVGPYSIIKVVSPVILKLKDDLGNICENVHVKHGKLTV
;
A
#
# COMPACT_ATOMS: atom_id res chain seq x y z
N MET A 1 18.04 -24.36 -25.72
CA MET A 1 16.69 -23.84 -25.37
C MET A 1 16.55 -23.89 -23.86
N ALA A 2 16.25 -22.75 -23.23
CA ALA A 2 16.47 -22.52 -21.80
C ALA A 2 15.27 -22.98 -20.96
N HIS A 3 15.11 -24.31 -20.79
CA HIS A 3 14.02 -24.91 -20.01
C HIS A 3 14.10 -24.67 -18.49
N SER A 4 15.25 -24.23 -17.98
CA SER A 4 15.49 -24.04 -16.54
C SER A 4 14.87 -22.77 -15.95
N PHE A 5 14.66 -21.71 -16.74
CA PHE A 5 14.10 -20.45 -16.25
C PHE A 5 12.59 -20.52 -16.01
N ASP A 6 11.86 -21.22 -16.87
CA ASP A 6 10.41 -21.38 -16.75
C ASP A 6 10.01 -22.19 -15.51
N SER A 7 10.81 -23.19 -15.13
CA SER A 7 10.58 -23.95 -13.90
C SER A 7 10.81 -23.10 -12.64
N GLN A 8 11.81 -22.20 -12.66
CA GLN A 8 12.12 -21.34 -11.52
C GLN A 8 11.08 -20.23 -11.32
N SER A 9 10.55 -19.66 -12.40
CA SER A 9 9.53 -18.61 -12.33
C SER A 9 8.25 -19.11 -11.66
N HIS A 10 7.84 -20.34 -11.92
CA HIS A 10 6.72 -20.98 -11.23
C HIS A 10 6.92 -20.99 -9.71
N TYR A 11 8.07 -21.46 -9.21
CA TYR A 11 8.35 -21.48 -7.77
C TYR A 11 8.42 -20.08 -7.15
N TYR A 12 8.94 -19.09 -7.87
CA TYR A 12 9.01 -17.70 -7.41
C TYR A 12 7.62 -17.03 -7.34
N ASN A 13 6.77 -17.30 -8.34
CA ASN A 13 5.48 -16.63 -8.51
C ASN A 13 4.37 -17.18 -7.61
N LEU A 14 4.55 -18.36 -6.98
CA LEU A 14 3.53 -19.02 -6.12
C LEU A 14 2.93 -18.11 -5.03
N ARG A 15 3.66 -17.10 -4.55
CA ARG A 15 3.20 -16.17 -3.50
C ARG A 15 2.98 -14.75 -3.99
N TRP A 16 3.13 -14.50 -5.28
CA TRP A 16 2.87 -13.19 -5.85
C TRP A 16 1.36 -12.97 -5.90
N ARG A 17 0.90 -11.92 -5.21
CA ARG A 17 -0.46 -11.39 -5.36
C ARG A 17 -0.43 -10.24 -6.36
N GLU A 18 -1.22 -10.36 -7.41
CA GLU A 18 -1.49 -9.24 -8.31
C GLU A 18 -2.46 -8.28 -7.61
N TYR A 19 -1.94 -7.12 -7.23
CA TYR A 19 -2.76 -6.04 -6.71
C TYR A 19 -3.21 -5.17 -7.88
N ASN A 20 -4.43 -5.36 -8.33
CA ASN A 20 -5.04 -4.55 -9.38
C ASN A 20 -5.78 -3.38 -8.72
N PHE A 21 -5.07 -2.27 -8.57
CA PHE A 21 -5.66 -1.02 -8.09
C PHE A 21 -6.13 -0.18 -9.27
N GLN A 22 -7.31 0.42 -9.13
CA GLN A 22 -7.86 1.38 -10.07
C GLN A 22 -7.80 2.80 -9.52
N VAL A 23 -7.84 3.78 -10.43
CA VAL A 23 -7.98 5.18 -10.05
C VAL A 23 -9.36 5.38 -9.41
N GLU A 24 -9.42 6.19 -8.36
CA GLU A 24 -10.58 6.41 -7.45
C GLU A 24 -10.90 5.28 -6.45
N ASP A 25 -10.18 4.14 -6.46
CA ASP A 25 -10.33 3.13 -5.41
C ASP A 25 -10.05 3.72 -4.02
N ARG A 26 -10.85 3.32 -3.04
CA ARG A 26 -10.63 3.66 -1.63
C ARG A 26 -9.68 2.65 -0.99
N VAL A 27 -8.58 3.17 -0.47
CA VAL A 27 -7.53 2.39 0.16
C VAL A 27 -7.17 2.97 1.52
N MET A 28 -6.89 2.10 2.48
CA MET A 28 -6.20 2.50 3.69
C MET A 28 -4.70 2.34 3.51
N LYS A 29 -3.92 3.31 4.00
CA LYS A 29 -2.46 3.22 3.97
C LYS A 29 -1.93 2.73 5.31
N ARG A 30 -0.92 1.87 5.28
CA ARG A 30 -0.18 1.49 6.49
C ARG A 30 0.67 2.67 6.93
N GLN A 31 0.45 3.14 8.16
CA GLN A 31 1.20 4.25 8.72
C GLN A 31 2.12 3.74 9.84
N TYR A 32 3.35 4.26 9.87
CA TYR A 32 4.27 4.04 10.99
C TYR A 32 4.33 5.31 11.82
N PHE A 33 3.78 5.26 13.02
CA PHE A 33 3.79 6.40 13.94
C PHE A 33 5.00 6.30 14.89
N PRO A 34 5.63 7.42 15.24
CA PRO A 34 6.54 7.47 16.39
C PRO A 34 5.74 7.47 17.70
N SER A 35 6.18 6.71 18.71
CA SER A 35 5.64 6.85 20.07
C SER A 35 6.11 8.18 20.67
N SER A 36 5.23 8.88 21.39
CA SER A 36 5.55 10.17 21.99
C SER A 36 4.97 10.28 23.38
N GLY A 37 5.82 10.18 24.41
CA GLY A 37 5.43 10.32 25.81
C GLY A 37 4.81 11.68 26.13
N MET A 38 5.35 12.76 25.55
CA MET A 38 4.82 14.13 25.71
C MET A 38 3.39 14.28 25.21
N LYS A 39 3.00 13.50 24.18
CA LYS A 39 1.66 13.54 23.59
C LYS A 39 0.73 12.49 24.20
N GLY A 40 1.20 11.72 25.19
CA GLY A 40 0.47 10.56 25.71
C GLY A 40 0.20 9.48 24.66
N PHE A 41 0.97 9.46 23.55
CA PHE A 41 0.68 8.61 22.41
C PHE A 41 1.56 7.36 22.44
N SER A 42 0.92 6.20 22.58
CA SER A 42 1.57 4.90 22.51
C SER A 42 1.34 4.25 21.16
N LEU A 43 2.44 3.94 20.45
CA LEU A 43 2.42 3.21 19.18
C LEU A 43 1.70 1.86 19.29
N LYS A 44 1.75 1.22 20.47
CA LYS A 44 1.10 -0.07 20.71
C LYS A 44 -0.43 -0.01 20.55
N LEU A 45 -1.02 1.16 20.81
CA LEU A 45 -2.46 1.40 20.70
C LEU A 45 -2.85 2.05 19.37
N ALA A 46 -1.87 2.43 18.55
CA ALA A 46 -2.12 3.14 17.30
C ALA A 46 -2.71 2.19 16.24
N PRO A 47 -3.63 2.69 15.38
CA PRO A 47 -4.14 1.90 14.28
C PRO A 47 -3.03 1.60 13.28
N LYS A 48 -2.98 0.35 12.80
CA LYS A 48 -1.98 -0.10 11.81
C LYS A 48 -2.19 0.54 10.43
N TYR A 49 -3.45 0.77 10.08
CA TYR A 49 -3.86 1.40 8.82
C TYR A 49 -4.63 2.67 9.14
N VAL A 50 -4.40 3.70 8.35
CA VAL A 50 -4.98 5.04 8.55
C VAL A 50 -5.71 5.42 7.28
N GLY A 51 -6.80 6.16 7.50
CA GLY A 51 -7.55 6.90 6.49
C GLY A 51 -8.26 6.03 5.46
N PRO A 52 -9.42 6.47 4.95
CA PRO A 52 -9.70 6.27 3.54
C PRO A 52 -8.84 7.25 2.74
N TYR A 53 -8.11 6.73 1.77
CA TYR A 53 -7.42 7.50 0.74
C TYR A 53 -7.97 7.08 -0.60
N SER A 54 -8.08 8.01 -1.54
CA SER A 54 -8.43 7.67 -2.91
C SER A 54 -7.19 7.63 -3.79
N ILE A 55 -7.12 6.66 -4.69
CA ILE A 55 -6.02 6.58 -5.66
C ILE A 55 -6.21 7.63 -6.74
N ILE A 56 -5.26 8.56 -6.88
CA ILE A 56 -5.27 9.58 -7.94
C ILE A 56 -4.65 9.00 -9.22
N LYS A 57 -3.57 8.25 -9.05
CA LYS A 57 -2.77 7.74 -10.16
C LYS A 57 -1.99 6.50 -9.74
N VAL A 58 -1.96 5.51 -10.63
CA VAL A 58 -1.01 4.40 -10.57
C VAL A 58 0.26 4.87 -11.29
N VAL A 59 1.33 5.11 -10.54
CA VAL A 59 2.60 5.62 -11.09
C VAL A 59 3.39 4.48 -11.71
N SER A 60 3.37 3.31 -11.07
CA SER A 60 3.93 2.07 -11.56
C SER A 60 3.14 0.89 -10.97
N PRO A 61 3.35 -0.36 -11.43
CA PRO A 61 2.70 -1.54 -10.84
C PRO A 61 2.93 -1.71 -9.33
N VAL A 62 3.90 -0.97 -8.78
CA VAL A 62 4.34 -1.06 -7.39
C VAL A 62 4.05 0.22 -6.60
N ILE A 63 3.87 1.36 -7.28
CA ILE A 63 3.78 2.69 -6.65
C ILE A 63 2.46 3.36 -7.00
N LEU A 64 1.74 3.77 -5.97
CA LEU A 64 0.47 4.49 -6.04
C LEU A 64 0.62 5.92 -5.54
N LYS A 65 -0.12 6.84 -6.14
CA LYS A 65 -0.26 8.21 -5.66
C LYS A 65 -1.67 8.40 -5.09
N LEU A 66 -1.75 8.85 -3.85
CA LEU A 66 -2.99 8.92 -3.08
C LEU A 66 -3.42 10.37 -2.84
N LYS A 67 -4.74 10.61 -2.71
CA LYS A 67 -5.34 11.83 -2.15
C LYS A 67 -6.05 11.48 -0.86
N ASP A 68 -5.99 12.39 0.11
CA ASP A 68 -6.87 12.37 1.28
C ASP A 68 -8.28 12.83 0.89
N ASP A 69 -9.27 12.60 1.76
CA ASP A 69 -10.65 13.04 1.55
C ASP A 69 -10.77 14.56 1.43
N LEU A 70 -9.83 15.30 2.04
CA LEU A 70 -9.71 16.76 1.96
C LEU A 70 -9.10 17.25 0.64
N GLY A 71 -8.76 16.36 -0.28
CA GLY A 71 -8.15 16.69 -1.58
C GLY A 71 -6.64 16.93 -1.52
N ASN A 72 -6.01 16.79 -0.35
CA ASN A 72 -4.57 16.91 -0.21
C ASN A 72 -3.85 15.72 -0.86
N ILE A 73 -2.90 16.01 -1.74
CA ILE A 73 -2.06 14.99 -2.38
C ILE A 73 -1.12 14.41 -1.33
N CYS A 74 -1.19 13.10 -1.13
CA CYS A 74 -0.28 12.36 -0.27
C CYS A 74 0.96 11.93 -1.04
N GLU A 75 1.97 11.50 -0.27
CA GLU A 75 3.19 10.91 -0.80
C GLU A 75 2.92 9.59 -1.54
N ASN A 76 3.88 9.19 -2.37
CA ASN A 76 3.84 7.93 -3.09
C ASN A 76 3.89 6.74 -2.11
N VAL A 77 2.97 5.79 -2.28
CA VAL A 77 2.85 4.62 -1.41
C VAL A 77 3.10 3.35 -2.21
N HIS A 78 3.93 2.45 -1.66
CA HIS A 78 4.11 1.13 -2.22
C HIS A 78 2.83 0.30 -2.05
N VAL A 79 2.41 -0.41 -3.11
CA VAL A 79 1.22 -1.28 -3.20
C VAL A 79 1.00 -2.18 -1.98
N LYS A 80 2.04 -2.86 -1.46
CA LYS A 80 2.02 -3.65 -0.21
C LYS A 80 1.56 -2.90 1.06
N HIS A 81 1.64 -1.58 1.07
CA HIS A 81 1.20 -0.74 2.19
C HIS A 81 -0.21 -0.19 1.99
N GLY A 82 -0.80 -0.36 0.80
CA GLY A 82 -2.20 -0.10 0.54
C GLY A 82 -3.07 -1.31 0.88
N LYS A 83 -4.24 -1.07 1.47
CA LYS A 83 -5.27 -2.07 1.68
C LYS A 83 -6.58 -1.56 1.10
N LEU A 84 -7.13 -2.24 0.09
CA LEU A 84 -8.45 -1.93 -0.46
C LEU A 84 -9.51 -2.02 0.63
N THR A 85 -10.40 -1.03 0.65
CA THR A 85 -11.63 -1.04 1.44
C THR A 85 -12.78 -1.29 0.48
N VAL A 86 -13.46 -2.42 0.67
CA VAL A 86 -14.66 -2.82 -0.08
C VAL A 86 -15.86 -2.02 0.42
#